data_AF-A0A950FKF6-F1
#
_entry.id   AF-A0A950FKF6-F1
#
_cell.length_a   1.000
_cell.length_b   1.000
_cell.length_c   1.000
_cell.angle_alpha   90.00
_cell.angle_beta   90.00
_cell.angle_gamma   90.00
#
_symmetry.space_group_name_H-M   'P 1'
#
loop_
_entity.id
_entity.type
_entity.pdbx_description
1 polymer ?
#
loop_
_entity_poly.entity_id
_entity_poly.type
_entity_poly.pdbx_seq_one_letter_code
_entity_poly.pdbx_strand_id
1 'polypeptide(L)'
;MSTSGIESGACSPLGATVQPDGVNFSVYSKNAESVELLLFDSGDAAKPARTITLDPRRHRTYYYWHVFVPGLMPGQVYGYRAVGPFKPERGLRFDGNKVLLDPYGLAVAIPQAYDRHGNSTAATMKSIVADPGSYDWEGDRPLQRPFIETVIYELHV
;
A
#
# COMPACT_ATOMS: atom_id res chain seq x y z
N MET A 1 -20.05 -9.75 -21.80
CA MET A 1 -19.78 -10.43 -20.51
C MET A 1 -18.34 -10.10 -20.15
N SER A 2 -18.10 -9.05 -19.38
CA SER A 2 -16.76 -8.49 -19.19
C SER A 2 -16.00 -9.30 -18.13
N THR A 3 -14.87 -9.88 -18.50
CA THR A 3 -14.00 -10.63 -17.60
C THR A 3 -13.56 -9.76 -16.43
N SER A 4 -13.91 -10.19 -15.22
CA SER A 4 -13.37 -9.77 -13.94
C SER A 4 -11.84 -9.94 -13.93
N GLY A 5 -11.09 -8.99 -14.50
CA GLY A 5 -9.69 -9.15 -14.89
C GLY A 5 -8.75 -8.25 -14.10
N ILE A 6 -7.98 -8.83 -13.20
CA ILE A 6 -6.71 -8.24 -12.76
C ILE A 6 -5.65 -8.53 -13.82
N GLU A 7 -4.65 -7.67 -13.93
CA GLU A 7 -3.54 -7.84 -14.86
C GLU A 7 -2.22 -8.00 -14.09
N SER A 8 -1.19 -8.52 -14.77
CA SER A 8 0.11 -8.77 -14.13
C SER A 8 0.69 -7.53 -13.45
N GLY A 9 0.48 -6.34 -14.01
CA GLY A 9 1.09 -5.10 -13.52
C GLY A 9 2.61 -5.08 -13.66
N ALA A 10 3.26 -4.14 -12.97
CA ALA A 10 4.69 -3.91 -13.00
C ALA A 10 5.29 -3.90 -11.60
N CYS A 11 6.52 -4.42 -11.47
CA CYS A 11 7.26 -4.42 -10.20
C CYS A 11 7.77 -3.05 -9.75
N SER A 12 7.66 -2.03 -10.60
CA SER A 12 8.08 -0.65 -10.35
C SER A 12 7.03 0.33 -10.89
N PRO A 13 6.76 1.46 -10.21
CA PRO A 13 7.33 1.84 -8.91
C PRO A 13 6.76 1.02 -7.75
N LEU A 14 7.38 1.15 -6.56
CA LEU A 14 6.91 0.52 -5.33
C LEU A 14 5.73 1.30 -4.74
N GLY A 15 4.83 0.58 -4.08
CA GLY A 15 3.58 1.11 -3.53
C GLY A 15 2.41 1.06 -4.52
N ALA A 16 1.35 1.78 -4.20
CA ALA A 16 0.21 1.98 -5.08
C ALA A 16 0.45 3.19 -6.00
N THR A 17 0.52 2.95 -7.30
CA THR A 17 0.74 3.95 -8.34
C THR A 17 -0.50 4.11 -9.20
N VAL A 18 -1.05 5.32 -9.23
CA VAL A 18 -2.20 5.65 -10.07
C VAL A 18 -1.76 5.74 -11.53
N GLN A 19 -2.52 5.09 -12.40
CA GLN A 19 -2.35 5.10 -13.85
C GLN A 19 -3.69 5.49 -14.50
N PRO A 20 -3.73 5.87 -15.79
CA PRO A 20 -4.95 6.36 -16.44
C PRO A 20 -6.17 5.43 -16.30
N ASP A 21 -5.95 4.10 -16.35
CA ASP A 21 -7.02 3.10 -16.38
C ASP A 21 -7.17 2.32 -15.06
N GLY A 22 -6.43 2.68 -14.00
CA GLY A 22 -6.47 1.94 -12.73
C GLY A 22 -5.27 2.19 -11.82
N VAL A 23 -4.99 1.23 -10.94
CA VAL A 23 -3.89 1.34 -9.97
C VAL A 23 -2.97 0.12 -10.07
N ASN A 24 -1.67 0.39 -10.20
CA ASN A 24 -0.63 -0.63 -10.10
C ASN A 24 -0.14 -0.71 -8.66
N PHE A 25 -0.15 -1.91 -8.08
CA PHE A 25 0.38 -2.19 -6.75
C PHE A 25 1.69 -2.95 -6.88
N SER A 26 2.72 -2.55 -6.13
CA SER A 26 3.97 -3.30 -6.03
C SER A 26 4.52 -3.28 -4.60
N VAL A 27 4.85 -4.45 -4.05
CA VAL A 27 5.38 -4.59 -2.70
C VAL A 27 6.53 -5.61 -2.65
N TYR A 28 7.57 -5.29 -1.91
CA TYR A 28 8.70 -6.19 -1.71
C TYR A 28 8.39 -7.22 -0.61
N SER A 29 8.56 -8.50 -0.92
CA SER A 29 8.64 -9.55 0.09
C SER A 29 9.41 -10.77 -0.44
N LYS A 30 10.62 -10.96 0.09
CA LYS A 30 11.50 -12.08 -0.27
C LYS A 30 10.95 -13.44 0.20
N ASN A 31 10.46 -13.49 1.44
CA ASN A 31 10.15 -14.73 2.14
C ASN A 31 8.66 -15.07 2.18
N ALA A 32 7.77 -14.21 1.63
CA ALA A 32 6.37 -14.56 1.50
C ALA A 32 6.18 -15.70 0.49
N GLU A 33 5.30 -16.62 0.84
CA GLU A 33 4.83 -17.71 -0.03
C GLU A 33 3.63 -17.25 -0.86
N SER A 34 2.80 -16.38 -0.30
CA SER A 34 1.68 -15.73 -0.98
C SER A 34 1.47 -14.32 -0.42
N VAL A 35 0.96 -13.43 -1.27
CA VAL A 35 0.55 -12.08 -0.88
C VAL A 35 -0.87 -11.86 -1.39
N GLU A 36 -1.73 -11.30 -0.55
CA GLU A 36 -3.09 -10.91 -0.91
C GLU A 36 -3.22 -9.39 -0.82
N LEU A 37 -3.78 -8.78 -1.85
CA LEU A 37 -4.22 -7.39 -1.84
C LEU A 37 -5.67 -7.34 -1.37
N LEU A 38 -5.92 -6.56 -0.33
CA LEU A 38 -7.23 -6.36 0.28
C LEU A 38 -7.75 -4.97 -0.10
N LEU A 39 -8.94 -4.90 -0.69
CA LEU A 39 -9.63 -3.66 -1.02
C LEU A 39 -10.83 -3.48 -0.10
N PHE A 40 -10.96 -2.29 0.49
CA PHE A 40 -11.99 -1.95 1.47
C PHE A 40 -12.85 -0.79 0.96
N ASP A 41 -14.13 -0.78 1.35
CA ASP A 41 -15.02 0.35 1.04
C ASP A 41 -14.71 1.59 1.88
N SER A 42 -14.14 1.40 3.08
CA SER A 42 -13.79 2.50 3.99
C SER A 42 -12.67 2.12 4.97
N GLY A 43 -12.12 3.12 5.65
CA GLY A 43 -11.12 2.94 6.71
C GLY A 43 -11.61 2.12 7.90
N ASP A 44 -12.90 2.24 8.24
CA ASP A 44 -13.54 1.52 9.36
C ASP A 44 -14.05 0.13 8.98
N ALA A 45 -13.96 -0.26 7.70
CA ALA A 45 -14.49 -1.52 7.22
C ALA A 45 -13.86 -2.72 7.94
N ALA A 46 -14.72 -3.55 8.53
CA ALA A 46 -14.31 -4.75 9.27
C ALA A 46 -13.86 -5.91 8.37
N LYS A 47 -14.22 -5.87 7.09
CA LYS A 47 -13.88 -6.89 6.09
C LYS A 47 -13.57 -6.21 4.76
N PRO A 48 -12.67 -6.79 3.95
CA PRO A 48 -12.44 -6.31 2.60
C PRO A 48 -13.68 -6.55 1.73
N ALA A 49 -14.00 -5.58 0.88
CA ALA A 49 -15.00 -5.72 -0.17
C ALA A 49 -14.53 -6.68 -1.26
N ARG A 50 -13.21 -6.69 -1.53
CA ARG A 50 -12.58 -7.58 -2.50
C ARG A 50 -11.19 -8.00 -2.01
N THR A 51 -10.88 -9.28 -2.15
CA THR A 51 -9.55 -9.84 -1.88
C THR A 51 -8.97 -10.38 -3.18
N ILE A 52 -7.74 -10.02 -3.48
CA ILE A 52 -7.01 -10.42 -4.69
C ILE A 52 -5.78 -11.19 -4.24
N THR A 53 -5.78 -12.51 -4.43
CA THR A 53 -4.61 -13.36 -4.18
C THR A 53 -3.63 -13.28 -5.35
N LEU A 54 -2.38 -12.93 -5.09
CA LEU A 54 -1.35 -12.80 -6.11
C LEU A 54 -0.77 -14.15 -6.50
N ASP A 55 -0.84 -14.47 -7.79
CA ASP A 55 -0.20 -15.68 -8.37
C ASP A 55 1.33 -15.49 -8.43
N PRO A 56 2.14 -16.31 -7.72
CA PRO A 56 3.60 -16.22 -7.72
C PRO A 56 4.25 -16.37 -9.10
N ARG A 57 3.56 -16.90 -10.12
CA ARG A 57 4.07 -17.05 -11.48
C ARG A 57 3.79 -15.84 -12.37
N ARG A 58 2.72 -15.10 -12.10
CA ARG A 58 2.25 -13.98 -12.95
C ARG A 58 2.48 -12.61 -12.31
N HIS A 59 2.36 -12.57 -10.99
CA HIS A 59 2.29 -11.36 -10.17
C HIS A 59 3.53 -11.22 -9.27
N ARG A 60 4.64 -11.85 -9.65
CA ARG A 60 5.89 -11.77 -8.90
C ARG A 60 7.08 -11.76 -9.85
N THR A 61 7.86 -10.70 -9.75
CA THR A 61 9.16 -10.57 -10.43
C THR A 61 10.24 -10.51 -9.36
N TYR A 62 11.07 -11.56 -9.28
CA TYR A 62 12.08 -11.74 -8.23
C TYR A 62 11.45 -11.73 -6.81
N TYR A 63 11.69 -10.69 -6.01
CA TYR A 63 11.11 -10.53 -4.66
C TYR A 63 10.00 -9.48 -4.61
N TYR A 64 9.57 -8.95 -5.76
CA TYR A 64 8.53 -7.95 -5.85
C TYR A 64 7.22 -8.59 -6.29
N TRP A 65 6.20 -8.43 -5.47
CA TRP A 65 4.84 -8.84 -5.76
C TRP A 65 4.09 -7.67 -6.35
N HIS A 66 3.40 -7.87 -7.45
CA HIS A 66 2.77 -6.79 -8.18
C HIS A 66 1.49 -7.22 -8.89
N VAL A 67 0.55 -6.29 -9.03
CA VAL A 67 -0.70 -6.48 -9.76
C VAL A 67 -1.21 -5.14 -10.24
N PHE A 68 -1.83 -5.12 -11.41
CA PHE A 68 -2.60 -3.98 -11.87
C PHE A 68 -4.10 -4.28 -11.74
N VAL A 69 -4.83 -3.34 -11.15
CA VAL A 69 -6.28 -3.44 -10.95
C VAL A 69 -6.97 -2.33 -11.72
N PRO A 70 -7.59 -2.65 -12.87
CA PRO A 70 -8.33 -1.68 -13.67
C PRO A 70 -9.50 -1.05 -12.90
N GLY A 71 -9.77 0.23 -13.17
CA GLY A 71 -10.91 0.98 -12.65
C GLY A 71 -10.80 1.44 -11.19
N LEU A 72 -9.69 1.14 -10.50
CA LEU A 72 -9.43 1.74 -9.20
C LEU A 72 -9.00 3.20 -9.35
N MET A 73 -9.42 4.02 -8.40
CA MET A 73 -9.19 5.46 -8.38
C MET A 73 -8.43 5.87 -7.10
N PRO A 74 -7.82 7.08 -7.09
CA PRO A 74 -7.33 7.68 -5.84
C PRO A 74 -8.43 7.70 -4.78
N GLY A 75 -8.05 7.48 -3.52
CA GLY A 75 -8.97 7.34 -2.38
C GLY A 75 -9.35 5.89 -2.05
N GLN A 76 -9.04 4.92 -2.91
CA GLN A 76 -9.27 3.50 -2.61
C GLN A 76 -8.50 3.08 -1.35
N VAL A 77 -9.22 2.54 -0.37
CA VAL A 77 -8.64 2.00 0.87
C VAL A 77 -8.18 0.57 0.63
N TYR A 78 -6.94 0.27 1.02
CA TYR A 78 -6.35 -1.04 0.80
C TYR A 78 -5.41 -1.48 1.93
N GLY A 79 -5.01 -2.75 1.88
CA GLY A 79 -3.95 -3.30 2.71
C GLY A 79 -3.45 -4.63 2.14
N TYR A 80 -2.45 -5.22 2.78
CA TYR A 80 -1.92 -6.52 2.38
C TYR A 80 -2.13 -7.58 3.45
N ARG A 81 -2.18 -8.84 3.02
CA ARG A 81 -1.83 -10.00 3.86
C ARG A 81 -0.64 -10.70 3.24
N ALA A 82 0.32 -11.10 4.07
CA ALA A 82 1.46 -11.89 3.64
C ALA A 82 1.43 -13.24 4.36
N VAL A 83 1.35 -14.30 3.58
CA VAL A 83 1.38 -15.68 4.06
C VAL A 83 2.80 -16.21 3.90
N GLY A 84 3.28 -16.92 4.91
CA GLY A 84 4.60 -17.54 4.92
C GLY A 84 4.87 -18.25 6.24
N PRO A 85 6.12 -18.67 6.48
CA PRO A 85 6.47 -19.43 7.68
C PRO A 85 6.37 -18.58 8.95
N PHE A 86 5.71 -19.11 9.97
CA PHE A 86 5.73 -18.58 11.34
C PHE A 86 6.69 -19.40 12.21
N LYS A 87 7.93 -18.92 12.33
CA LYS A 87 9.02 -19.48 13.14
C LYS A 87 9.72 -18.35 13.90
N PRO A 88 9.10 -17.81 14.98
CA PRO A 88 9.58 -16.63 15.69
C PRO A 88 11.01 -16.76 16.21
N GLU A 89 11.42 -17.97 16.60
CA GLU A 89 12.77 -18.32 17.04
C GLU A 89 13.83 -18.15 15.93
N ARG A 90 13.41 -18.14 14.66
CA ARG A 90 14.24 -17.84 13.50
C ARG A 90 13.97 -16.46 12.90
N GLY A 91 13.16 -15.63 13.58
CA GLY A 91 12.76 -14.30 13.11
C GLY A 91 11.67 -14.29 12.03
N LEU A 92 11.12 -15.45 11.64
CA LEU A 92 10.06 -15.53 10.64
C LEU A 92 8.71 -15.36 11.33
N ARG A 93 7.98 -14.28 11.02
CA ARG A 93 6.76 -13.88 11.76
C ARG A 93 5.58 -13.59 10.83
N PHE A 94 5.44 -14.37 9.75
CA PHE A 94 4.30 -14.23 8.85
C PHE A 94 3.00 -14.66 9.54
N ASP A 95 2.03 -13.76 9.59
CA ASP A 95 0.68 -14.03 10.08
C ASP A 95 -0.32 -13.57 9.02
N GLY A 96 -0.85 -14.53 8.25
CA GLY A 96 -1.81 -14.28 7.18
C GLY A 96 -3.16 -13.71 7.67
N ASN A 97 -3.43 -13.71 8.98
CA ASN A 97 -4.65 -13.12 9.52
C ASN A 97 -4.54 -11.61 9.72
N LYS A 98 -3.31 -11.08 9.78
CA LYS A 98 -3.05 -9.65 10.04
C LYS A 98 -3.11 -8.84 8.75
N VAL A 99 -3.83 -7.73 8.81
CA VAL A 99 -3.81 -6.72 7.75
C VAL A 99 -2.57 -5.85 7.96
N LEU A 100 -1.78 -5.71 6.90
CA LEU A 100 -0.54 -4.96 6.88
C LEU A 100 -0.74 -3.68 6.07
N LEU A 101 -0.15 -2.59 6.55
CA LEU A 101 0.03 -1.38 5.77
C LEU A 101 1.00 -1.63 4.63
N ASP A 102 0.81 -0.90 3.54
CA ASP A 102 1.82 -0.79 2.50
C ASP A 102 3.02 0.01 3.03
N PRO A 103 4.23 -0.57 3.09
CA PRO A 103 5.43 0.16 3.52
C PRO A 103 5.80 1.32 2.58
N TYR A 104 5.23 1.35 1.37
CA TYR A 104 5.39 2.42 0.38
C TYR A 104 4.11 3.25 0.19
N GLY A 105 3.10 3.06 1.04
CA GLY A 105 1.85 3.81 0.99
C GLY A 105 2.06 5.30 1.32
N LEU A 106 1.37 6.17 0.57
CA LEU A 106 1.50 7.63 0.72
C LEU A 106 0.48 8.24 1.70
N ALA A 107 -0.58 7.50 2.03
CA ALA A 107 -1.61 7.94 2.96
C ALA A 107 -2.16 6.75 3.76
N VAL A 108 -2.66 7.03 4.97
CA VAL A 108 -3.15 6.03 5.92
C VAL A 108 -4.52 6.45 6.46
N ALA A 109 -5.48 5.53 6.41
CA ALA A 109 -6.75 5.63 7.12
C ALA A 109 -6.57 5.08 8.54
N ILE A 110 -6.84 5.90 9.55
CA ILE A 110 -6.90 5.49 10.95
C ILE A 110 -8.38 5.28 11.29
N PRO A 111 -8.82 4.04 11.62
CA PRO A 111 -10.22 3.79 11.96
C PRO A 111 -10.58 4.42 13.31
N GLN A 112 -11.86 4.72 13.53
CA GLN A 112 -12.34 5.26 14.81
C GLN A 112 -12.06 4.30 15.97
N ALA A 113 -12.22 3.00 15.72
CA ALA A 113 -11.97 1.95 16.70
C ALA A 113 -10.50 1.53 16.78
N TYR A 114 -9.56 2.42 16.42
CA TYR A 114 -8.14 2.08 16.31
C TYR A 114 -7.60 1.44 17.60
N ASP A 115 -6.99 0.27 17.43
CA ASP A 115 -6.28 -0.46 18.47
C ASP A 115 -4.86 -0.75 17.99
N ARG A 116 -3.88 -0.27 18.76
CA ARG A 116 -2.45 -0.47 18.50
C ARG A 116 -2.05 -1.95 18.37
N HIS A 117 -2.82 -2.86 18.97
CA HIS A 117 -2.54 -4.30 18.90
C HIS A 117 -3.09 -4.97 17.64
N GLY A 118 -3.94 -4.27 16.86
CA GLY A 118 -4.51 -4.79 15.63
C GLY A 118 -5.27 -6.10 15.87
N ASN A 119 -6.08 -6.14 16.93
CA ASN A 119 -6.84 -7.33 17.31
C ASN A 119 -7.98 -7.66 16.34
N SER A 120 -8.42 -6.67 15.55
CA SER A 120 -9.40 -6.85 14.49
C SER A 120 -9.07 -6.01 13.25
N THR A 121 -9.56 -6.44 12.09
CA THR A 121 -9.43 -5.68 10.84
C THR A 121 -10.13 -4.31 10.92
N ALA A 122 -11.25 -4.21 11.64
CA ALA A 122 -11.96 -2.94 11.85
C ALA A 122 -11.10 -1.93 12.64
N ALA A 123 -10.26 -2.41 13.56
CA ALA A 123 -9.42 -1.60 14.42
C ALA A 123 -8.00 -1.36 13.87
N THR A 124 -7.68 -1.88 12.68
CA THR A 124 -6.34 -1.78 12.08
C THR A 124 -6.29 -0.66 11.04
N MET A 125 -5.20 0.10 11.03
CA MET A 125 -4.92 1.11 10.01
C MET A 125 -4.86 0.47 8.61
N LYS A 126 -5.27 1.23 7.59
CA LYS A 126 -5.27 0.79 6.19
C LYS A 126 -4.58 1.83 5.33
N SER A 127 -3.94 1.42 4.26
CA SER A 127 -3.34 2.36 3.30
C SER A 127 -4.42 2.95 2.40
N ILE A 128 -4.17 4.14 1.87
CA ILE A 128 -5.04 4.81 0.90
C ILE A 128 -4.22 5.06 -0.36
N VAL A 129 -4.79 4.74 -1.53
CA VAL A 129 -4.21 5.14 -2.82
C VAL A 129 -4.26 6.67 -2.90
N ALA A 130 -3.10 7.32 -3.01
CA ALA A 130 -3.01 8.77 -3.19
C ALA A 130 -2.33 9.09 -4.52
N ASP A 131 -2.77 10.18 -5.17
CA ASP A 131 -2.17 10.69 -6.39
C ASP A 131 -1.45 12.02 -6.13
N PRO A 132 -0.14 11.99 -5.80
CA PRO A 132 0.62 13.22 -5.59
C PRO A 132 0.85 14.00 -6.90
N GLY A 133 0.72 13.35 -8.07
CA GLY A 133 0.92 13.98 -9.37
C GLY A 133 -0.23 14.90 -9.79
N SER A 134 -1.39 14.77 -9.14
CA SER A 134 -2.56 15.62 -9.40
C SER A 134 -2.46 17.04 -8.83
N TYR A 135 -1.49 17.30 -7.94
CA TYR A 135 -1.31 18.61 -7.32
C TYR A 135 -0.51 19.54 -8.22
N ASP A 136 -1.08 20.70 -8.57
CA ASP A 136 -0.40 21.75 -9.33
C ASP A 136 0.52 22.56 -8.40
N TRP A 137 1.82 22.37 -8.54
CA TRP A 137 2.85 23.15 -7.84
C TRP A 137 3.08 24.52 -8.48
N GLU A 138 2.38 24.84 -9.57
CA GLU A 138 2.50 26.04 -10.37
C GLU A 138 3.96 26.26 -10.83
N GLY A 139 4.67 27.18 -10.16
CA GLY A 139 6.06 27.52 -10.44
C GLY A 139 7.00 27.32 -9.26
N ASP A 140 6.56 26.63 -8.20
CA ASP A 140 7.39 26.42 -7.00
C ASP A 140 8.70 25.72 -7.35
N ARG A 141 9.80 26.24 -6.80
CA ARG A 141 11.16 25.75 -7.05
C ARG A 141 11.98 25.81 -5.77
N PRO A 142 12.87 24.83 -5.53
CA PRO A 142 13.78 24.89 -4.40
C PRO A 142 14.58 26.19 -4.40
N LEU A 143 14.57 26.91 -3.26
CA LEU A 143 15.32 28.17 -3.10
C LEU A 143 16.84 27.99 -3.22
N GLN A 144 17.36 26.78 -2.99
CA GLN A 144 18.79 26.44 -3.03
C GLN A 144 19.68 27.41 -2.25
N ARG A 145 19.20 27.91 -1.10
CA ARG A 145 19.91 28.91 -0.31
C ARG A 145 21.25 28.35 0.22
N PRO A 146 22.38 29.07 0.06
CA PRO A 146 23.66 28.63 0.61
C PRO A 146 23.56 28.43 2.12
N PHE A 147 24.16 27.36 2.64
CA PHE A 147 24.06 27.01 4.06
C PHE A 147 24.54 28.14 4.98
N ILE A 148 25.56 28.90 4.56
CA ILE A 148 26.09 30.03 5.33
C ILE A 148 25.13 31.22 5.47
N GLU A 149 24.10 31.29 4.63
CA GLU A 149 23.05 32.30 4.68
C GLU A 149 21.75 31.78 5.31
N THR A 150 21.73 30.50 5.71
CA THR A 150 20.54 29.83 6.24
C THR A 150 20.41 30.08 7.74
N VAL A 151 19.22 30.51 8.16
CA VAL A 151 18.78 30.54 9.57
C VAL A 151 17.60 29.58 9.68
N ILE A 152 17.69 28.60 10.57
CA ILE A 152 16.67 27.57 10.77
C ILE A 152 15.69 28.05 11.86
N TYR A 153 14.39 27.86 11.62
CA TYR A 153 13.33 28.14 12.59
C TYR A 153 12.56 26.86 12.92
N GLU A 154 12.71 26.36 14.15
CA GLU A 154 12.06 25.13 14.62
C GLU A 154 10.63 25.44 15.12
N LEU A 155 9.65 24.66 14.65
CA LEU A 155 8.23 24.82 14.94
C LEU A 155 7.55 23.46 15.14
N HIS A 156 6.43 23.47 15.86
CA HIS A 156 5.49 22.36 15.92
C HIS A 156 4.24 22.72 15.12
N VAL A 157 3.86 21.86 14.17
CA VAL A 157 2.66 22.00 13.31
C VAL A 157 1.38 21.76 14.11
#